data_AF-A0A3N5ZCR2-F1
#
_entry.id   AF-A0A3N5ZCR2-F1
#
_cell.length_a   1.000
_cell.length_b   1.000
_cell.length_c   1.000
_cell.angle_alpha   90.00
_cell.angle_beta   90.00
_cell.angle_gamma   90.00
#
_symmetry.space_group_name_H-M   'P 1'
#
loop_
_entity.id
_entity.type
_entity.pdbx_description
1 polymer ?
#
loop_
_entity_poly.entity_id
_entity_poly.type
_entity_poly.pdbx_seq_one_letter_code
_entity_poly.pdbx_strand_id
1 'polypeptide(L)'
;MAAPAPGSVDAGQDFGLAAPLEVSQVDAFLQSQQRKDLLRFMTCGSVDDGKSTLIGRLLYESRVIFDDQLSALARDSKTQGTRGGEMDFALLVDGLSAEREQGITIDVAYRFFATDRRKFIVADTPGHEQYTRNTITGASTADLALILLDARKGVLTQTRRHSYLVSLLGIRRVVLVVNKMDLVAYSER
;
A
#
# COMPACT_ATOMS: atom_id res chain seq x y z
N MET A 1 40.03 -61.45 -6.21
CA MET A 1 39.53 -60.37 -7.08
C MET A 1 39.00 -59.28 -6.15
N ALA A 2 39.87 -58.34 -5.79
CA ALA A 2 39.63 -57.34 -4.74
C ALA A 2 39.09 -56.05 -5.37
N ALA A 3 38.09 -55.45 -4.73
CA ALA A 3 37.43 -54.22 -5.17
C ALA A 3 38.40 -53.01 -5.12
N PRO A 4 38.34 -52.07 -6.09
CA PRO A 4 39.17 -50.88 -6.08
C PRO A 4 38.66 -49.84 -5.07
N ALA A 5 39.62 -49.12 -4.47
CA ALA A 5 39.41 -48.07 -3.48
C ALA A 5 38.66 -46.85 -4.05
N PRO A 6 37.87 -46.13 -3.23
CA PRO A 6 37.21 -44.90 -3.67
C PRO A 6 38.23 -43.78 -3.94
N GLY A 7 38.16 -43.24 -5.15
CA GLY A 7 39.03 -42.16 -5.62
C GLY A 7 38.80 -40.85 -4.87
N SER A 8 39.89 -40.11 -4.70
CA SER A 8 39.94 -38.76 -4.17
C SER A 8 39.04 -37.83 -5.00
N VAL A 9 38.00 -37.29 -4.36
CA VAL A 9 37.19 -36.22 -4.93
C VAL A 9 38.04 -34.96 -4.92
N ASP A 10 38.30 -34.45 -6.11
CA ASP A 10 39.04 -33.22 -6.39
C ASP A 10 38.32 -32.02 -5.76
N ALA A 11 38.93 -31.44 -4.72
CA ALA A 11 38.44 -30.25 -4.04
C ALA A 11 38.78 -29.02 -4.88
N GLY A 12 38.02 -28.79 -5.95
CA GLY A 12 38.34 -27.76 -6.94
C GLY A 12 37.16 -27.29 -7.77
N GLN A 13 36.01 -27.00 -7.15
CA GLN A 13 34.97 -26.19 -7.79
C GLN A 13 34.55 -25.06 -6.86
N ASP A 14 35.16 -23.92 -7.14
CA ASP A 14 34.93 -22.59 -6.58
C ASP A 14 33.49 -22.16 -6.88
N PHE A 15 32.56 -22.45 -5.97
CA PHE A 15 31.32 -21.67 -5.87
C PHE A 15 31.71 -20.34 -5.26
N GLY A 16 31.89 -19.33 -6.12
CA GLY A 16 32.22 -17.96 -5.74
C GLY A 16 31.26 -17.42 -4.68
N LEU A 17 31.62 -17.62 -3.41
CA LEU A 17 31.02 -16.98 -2.27
C LEU A 17 31.42 -15.51 -2.39
N ALA A 18 30.43 -14.64 -2.63
CA ALA A 18 30.62 -13.20 -2.53
C ALA A 18 31.37 -12.89 -1.23
N ALA A 19 32.47 -12.14 -1.34
CA ALA A 19 33.33 -11.80 -0.22
C ALA A 19 32.50 -11.29 0.99
N PRO A 20 32.92 -11.58 2.24
CA PRO A 20 32.23 -11.10 3.42
C PRO A 20 32.06 -9.58 3.33
N LEU A 21 30.83 -9.09 3.53
CA LEU A 21 30.56 -7.66 3.58
C LEU A 21 31.42 -7.03 4.68
N GLU A 22 32.27 -6.07 4.30
CA GLU A 22 33.08 -5.29 5.21
C GLU A 22 32.19 -4.60 6.25
N VAL A 23 32.60 -4.55 7.52
CA VAL A 23 31.82 -3.95 8.62
C VAL A 23 31.42 -2.50 8.30
N SER A 24 32.29 -1.77 7.59
CA SER A 24 32.02 -0.41 7.11
C SER A 24 30.84 -0.31 6.12
N GLN A 25 30.62 -1.35 5.30
CA GLN A 25 29.49 -1.41 4.37
C GLN A 25 28.18 -1.70 5.11
N VAL A 26 28.24 -2.51 6.17
CA VAL A 26 27.09 -2.75 7.06
C VAL A 26 26.70 -1.47 7.79
N ASP A 27 27.67 -0.74 8.35
CA ASP A 27 27.41 0.53 9.04
C ASP A 27 26.85 1.60 8.10
N ALA A 28 27.40 1.73 6.89
CA ALA A 28 26.90 2.65 5.87
C ALA A 28 25.46 2.28 5.47
N PHE A 29 25.17 0.99 5.32
CA PHE A 29 23.81 0.51 5.04
C PHE A 29 22.85 0.85 6.19
N LEU A 30 23.20 0.56 7.44
CA LEU A 30 22.38 0.87 8.60
C LEU A 30 22.11 2.38 8.75
N GLN A 31 23.13 3.21 8.57
CA GLN A 31 22.98 4.68 8.58
C GLN A 31 22.05 5.16 7.46
N SER A 32 22.17 4.58 6.26
CA SER A 32 21.29 4.93 5.14
C SER A 32 19.82 4.58 5.44
N GLN A 33 19.55 3.46 6.12
CA GLN A 33 18.18 3.09 6.52
C GLN A 33 17.64 3.95 7.67
N GLN A 34 18.49 4.39 8.59
CA GLN A 34 18.10 5.28 9.69
C GLN A 34 17.80 6.71 9.21
N ARG A 35 18.53 7.22 8.21
CA ARG A 35 18.37 8.58 7.68
C ARG A 35 17.19 8.76 6.73
N LYS A 36 16.47 7.70 6.36
CA LYS A 36 15.30 7.83 5.47
C LYS A 36 14.21 8.67 6.15
N ASP A 37 13.81 9.75 5.48
CA ASP A 37 12.66 10.55 5.90
C ASP A 37 11.39 9.69 6.03
N LEU A 38 10.49 10.16 6.88
CA LEU A 38 9.16 9.60 7.04
C LEU A 38 8.13 10.58 6.48
N LEU A 39 7.25 10.11 5.60
CA LEU A 39 6.09 10.86 5.14
C LEU A 39 4.81 10.18 5.62
N ARG A 40 3.96 10.91 6.33
CA ARG A 40 2.60 10.47 6.66
C ARG A 40 1.64 11.02 5.63
N PHE A 41 0.86 10.17 4.98
CA PHE A 41 -0.19 10.63 4.09
C PHE A 41 -1.48 9.88 4.33
N MET A 42 -2.59 10.51 3.94
CA MET A 42 -3.92 9.92 4.00
C MET A 42 -4.53 9.85 2.61
N THR A 43 -5.44 8.91 2.37
CA THR A 43 -6.35 8.95 1.22
C THR A 43 -7.73 9.37 1.67
N CYS A 44 -8.35 10.32 0.97
CA CYS A 44 -9.74 10.73 1.18
C CYS A 44 -10.46 10.89 -0.17
N GLY A 45 -11.78 10.82 -0.16
CA GLY A 45 -12.60 10.76 -1.37
C GLY A 45 -13.96 10.14 -1.05
N SER A 46 -14.82 10.01 -2.04
CA SER A 46 -16.14 9.43 -1.89
C SER A 46 -16.09 7.91 -1.70
N VAL A 47 -17.24 7.32 -1.34
CA VAL A 47 -17.48 5.89 -1.52
C VAL A 47 -17.27 5.50 -2.99
N ASP A 48 -16.65 4.36 -3.21
CA ASP A 48 -16.24 3.80 -4.51
C ASP A 48 -15.14 4.56 -5.29
N ASP A 49 -14.53 5.63 -4.77
CA ASP A 49 -13.44 6.30 -5.50
C ASP A 49 -12.13 5.47 -5.56
N GLY A 50 -12.10 4.28 -4.93
CA GLY A 50 -11.01 3.32 -5.02
C GLY A 50 -9.83 3.58 -4.09
N LYS A 51 -10.07 4.22 -2.94
CA LYS A 51 -9.06 4.55 -1.90
C LYS A 51 -8.30 3.32 -1.41
N SER A 52 -9.03 2.36 -0.84
CA SER A 52 -8.48 1.13 -0.27
C SER A 52 -7.81 0.26 -1.33
N THR A 53 -8.37 0.20 -2.55
CA THR A 53 -7.73 -0.48 -3.67
C THR A 53 -6.38 0.14 -4.04
N LEU A 54 -6.31 1.48 -4.13
CA LEU A 54 -5.06 2.18 -4.46
C LEU A 54 -3.99 1.90 -3.40
N ILE A 55 -4.36 1.98 -2.12
CA ILE A 55 -3.44 1.68 -1.01
C ILE A 55 -3.00 0.22 -1.07
N GLY A 56 -3.93 -0.72 -1.21
CA GLY A 56 -3.60 -2.14 -1.29
C GLY A 56 -2.65 -2.46 -2.45
N ARG A 57 -2.83 -1.78 -3.59
CA ARG A 57 -1.91 -1.91 -4.74
C ARG A 57 -0.52 -1.35 -4.44
N LEU A 58 -0.42 -0.19 -3.79
CA LEU A 58 0.87 0.37 -3.37
C LEU A 58 1.60 -0.55 -2.39
N LEU A 59 0.88 -1.14 -1.44
CA LEU A 59 1.46 -2.09 -0.48
C LEU A 59 1.99 -3.34 -1.20
N TYR A 60 1.21 -3.85 -2.16
CA TYR A 60 1.65 -4.97 -3.01
C TYR A 60 2.93 -4.64 -3.79
N GLU A 61 2.97 -3.50 -4.49
CA GLU A 61 4.12 -3.12 -5.31
C GLU A 61 5.36 -2.76 -4.49
N SER A 62 5.17 -2.31 -3.24
CA SER A 62 6.28 -2.04 -2.31
C SER A 62 6.99 -3.31 -1.81
N ARG A 63 6.51 -4.51 -2.18
CA ARG A 63 7.04 -5.82 -1.74
C ARG A 63 7.10 -5.98 -0.22
N VAL A 64 6.26 -5.25 0.51
CA VAL A 64 6.15 -5.35 1.97
C VAL A 64 5.27 -6.54 2.38
N ILE A 65 4.49 -7.08 1.43
CA ILE A 65 3.59 -8.20 1.66
C ILE A 65 4.33 -9.51 1.43
N PHE A 66 4.37 -10.35 2.47
CA PHE A 66 4.96 -11.69 2.42
C PHE A 66 4.09 -12.64 1.57
N ASP A 67 4.71 -13.69 1.00
CA ASP A 67 4.05 -14.62 0.06
C ASP A 67 2.83 -15.37 0.67
N ASP A 68 2.83 -15.57 1.98
CA ASP A 68 1.73 -16.16 2.74
C ASP A 68 0.50 -15.23 2.80
N GLN A 69 0.73 -13.93 3.03
CA GLN A 69 -0.32 -12.90 2.99
C GLN A 69 -0.88 -12.74 1.57
N LEU A 70 -0.03 -12.86 0.54
CA LEU A 70 -0.49 -12.86 -0.85
C LEU A 70 -1.34 -14.09 -1.19
N SER A 71 -0.94 -15.25 -0.68
CA SER A 71 -1.70 -16.49 -0.85
C SER A 71 -3.05 -16.43 -0.15
N ALA A 72 -3.11 -15.82 1.05
CA ALA A 72 -4.36 -15.56 1.76
C ALA A 72 -5.26 -14.59 0.98
N LEU A 73 -4.70 -13.47 0.50
CA LEU A 73 -5.42 -12.51 -0.32
C LEU A 73 -6.00 -13.15 -1.58
N ALA A 74 -5.23 -14.00 -2.26
CA ALA A 74 -5.69 -14.70 -3.46
C ALA A 74 -6.82 -15.70 -3.18
N ARG A 75 -6.84 -16.32 -2.00
CA ARG A 75 -7.96 -17.18 -1.57
C ARG A 75 -9.20 -16.34 -1.24
N ASP A 76 -9.03 -15.28 -0.45
CA ASP A 76 -10.13 -14.43 -0.01
C ASP A 76 -10.75 -13.64 -1.18
N SER A 77 -9.95 -13.24 -2.16
CA SER A 77 -10.44 -12.59 -3.39
C SER A 77 -11.34 -13.52 -4.21
N LYS A 78 -11.14 -14.84 -4.17
CA LYS A 78 -11.97 -15.81 -4.90
C LYS A 78 -13.28 -16.12 -4.20
N THR A 79 -13.31 -16.08 -2.88
CA THR A 79 -14.49 -16.42 -2.07
C THR A 79 -15.33 -15.20 -1.70
N GLN A 80 -14.69 -14.05 -1.47
CA GLN A 80 -15.30 -12.85 -0.90
C GLN A 80 -14.97 -11.57 -1.69
N GLY A 81 -14.16 -11.66 -2.75
CA GLY A 81 -13.74 -10.50 -3.53
C GLY A 81 -14.84 -9.93 -4.41
N THR A 82 -14.78 -8.61 -4.64
CA THR A 82 -15.74 -7.87 -5.47
C THR A 82 -15.31 -7.75 -6.93
N ARG A 83 -14.09 -8.22 -7.27
CA ARG A 83 -13.45 -8.07 -8.59
C ARG A 83 -13.55 -9.28 -9.51
N GLY A 84 -14.57 -10.13 -9.34
CA GLY A 84 -14.86 -11.18 -10.32
C GLY A 84 -13.74 -12.20 -10.54
N GLY A 85 -12.95 -12.51 -9.50
CA GLY A 85 -11.87 -13.50 -9.54
C GLY A 85 -10.46 -12.93 -9.68
N GLU A 86 -10.33 -11.62 -9.93
CA GLU A 86 -9.05 -10.92 -9.81
C GLU A 86 -8.68 -10.64 -8.33
N MET A 87 -7.41 -10.33 -8.07
CA MET A 87 -6.96 -9.95 -6.73
C MET A 87 -7.64 -8.66 -6.27
N ASP A 88 -8.39 -8.75 -5.17
CA ASP A 88 -9.07 -7.61 -4.56
C ASP A 88 -8.18 -6.97 -3.49
N PHE A 89 -7.37 -6.00 -3.92
CA PHE A 89 -6.39 -5.34 -3.05
C PHE A 89 -7.01 -4.58 -1.86
N ALA A 90 -8.30 -4.24 -1.88
CA ALA A 90 -8.96 -3.58 -0.76
C ALA A 90 -8.94 -4.45 0.52
N LEU A 91 -9.02 -5.77 0.34
CA LEU A 91 -9.03 -6.74 1.44
C LEU A 91 -7.73 -6.75 2.28
N LEU A 92 -6.63 -6.21 1.75
CA LEU A 92 -5.39 -6.04 2.51
C LEU A 92 -5.49 -4.95 3.58
N VAL A 93 -6.40 -4.00 3.37
CA VAL A 93 -6.52 -2.79 4.17
C VAL A 93 -7.69 -2.92 5.14
N ASP A 94 -8.79 -3.53 4.69
CA ASP A 94 -10.02 -3.74 5.47
C ASP A 94 -9.82 -4.73 6.63
N GLY A 95 -9.92 -4.19 7.85
CA GLY A 95 -9.61 -4.91 9.08
C GLY A 95 -10.84 -5.48 9.80
N LEU A 96 -12.02 -4.88 9.58
CA LEU A 96 -13.24 -5.24 10.29
C LEU A 96 -14.14 -6.15 9.45
N SER A 97 -14.82 -7.11 10.08
CA SER A 97 -15.82 -7.95 9.41
C SER A 97 -16.98 -7.12 8.83
N ALA A 98 -17.40 -6.08 9.54
CA ALA A 98 -18.44 -5.16 9.10
C ALA A 98 -18.04 -4.37 7.84
N GLU A 99 -16.76 -4.04 7.68
CA GLU A 99 -16.26 -3.38 6.46
C GLU A 99 -16.41 -4.30 5.25
N ARG A 100 -16.09 -5.58 5.43
CA ARG A 100 -16.21 -6.61 4.39
C ARG A 100 -17.66 -6.88 3.99
N GLU A 101 -18.55 -6.95 4.98
CA GLU A 101 -19.99 -7.16 4.74
C GLU A 101 -20.63 -6.00 3.98
N GLN A 102 -20.24 -4.76 4.29
CA GLN A 102 -20.83 -3.57 3.68
C GLN A 102 -20.06 -3.08 2.44
N GLY A 103 -18.86 -3.61 2.18
CA GLY A 103 -17.99 -3.17 1.08
C GLY A 103 -17.51 -1.72 1.22
N ILE A 104 -17.43 -1.20 2.45
CA ILE A 104 -16.99 0.16 2.74
C ILE A 104 -15.98 0.17 3.89
N THR A 105 -15.02 1.08 3.83
CA THR A 105 -14.14 1.40 4.96
C THR A 105 -14.95 2.15 6.03
N ILE A 106 -14.82 1.75 7.29
CA ILE A 106 -15.54 2.28 8.45
C ILE A 106 -14.54 3.00 9.37
N ASP A 107 -13.41 2.37 9.69
CA ASP A 107 -12.38 2.94 10.55
C ASP A 107 -11.11 3.30 9.77
N VAL A 108 -10.21 4.05 10.41
CA VAL A 108 -8.94 4.41 9.80
C VAL A 108 -7.95 3.26 9.94
N ALA A 109 -7.51 2.72 8.82
CA ALA A 109 -6.47 1.70 8.79
C ALA A 109 -5.11 2.33 8.51
N TYR A 110 -4.15 2.14 9.42
CA TYR A 110 -2.77 2.60 9.24
C TYR A 110 -1.88 1.47 8.73
N ARG A 111 -1.11 1.76 7.68
CA ARG A 111 -0.13 0.82 7.12
C ARG A 111 1.23 1.48 6.95
N PHE A 112 2.27 0.68 7.14
CA PHE A 112 3.66 1.11 7.03
C PHE A 112 4.26 0.45 5.80
N PHE A 113 4.91 1.24 4.96
CA PHE A 113 5.72 0.71 3.86
C PHE A 113 6.93 1.58 3.62
N ALA A 114 7.90 1.06 2.89
CA ALA A 114 9.10 1.80 2.56
C ALA A 114 9.48 1.55 1.10
N THR A 115 10.21 2.51 0.56
CA THR A 115 10.95 2.38 -0.70
C THR A 115 12.44 2.42 -0.39
N ASP A 116 13.27 2.27 -1.42
CA ASP A 116 14.71 2.46 -1.30
C ASP A 116 15.09 3.86 -0.80
N ARG A 117 14.22 4.86 -1.00
CA ARG A 117 14.51 6.27 -0.71
C ARG A 117 13.80 6.83 0.53
N ARG A 118 12.63 6.32 0.91
CA ARG A 118 11.77 6.94 1.92
C ARG A 118 10.84 5.94 2.62
N LYS A 119 10.50 6.23 3.89
CA LYS A 119 9.49 5.51 4.68
C LYS A 119 8.15 6.23 4.61
N PHE A 120 7.07 5.46 4.65
CA PHE A 120 5.71 5.96 4.54
C PHE A 120 4.82 5.36 5.62
N ILE A 121 3.92 6.20 6.15
CA ILE A 121 2.73 5.77 6.87
C ILE A 121 1.55 6.24 6.04
N VAL A 122 0.69 5.30 5.68
CA VAL A 122 -0.55 5.59 4.97
C VAL A 122 -1.74 5.35 5.89
N ALA A 123 -2.65 6.31 5.93
CA ALA A 123 -3.95 6.20 6.56
C ALA A 123 -5.02 6.02 5.47
N ASP A 124 -5.63 4.84 5.42
CA ASP A 124 -6.86 4.65 4.64
C ASP A 124 -8.03 5.19 5.45
N THR A 125 -8.81 6.11 4.88
CA THR A 125 -9.92 6.76 5.58
C THR A 125 -11.25 6.49 4.92
N PRO A 126 -12.33 6.42 5.71
CA PRO A 126 -13.64 6.11 5.18
C PRO A 126 -14.15 7.17 4.21
N GLY A 127 -14.89 6.70 3.20
CA GLY A 127 -15.54 7.57 2.22
C GLY A 127 -16.93 8.02 2.65
N HIS A 128 -17.65 7.22 3.44
CA HIS A 128 -19.05 7.47 3.75
C HIS A 128 -19.22 8.65 4.70
N GLU A 129 -20.28 9.45 4.50
CA GLU A 129 -20.44 10.70 5.25
C GLU A 129 -20.67 10.50 6.75
N GLN A 130 -21.28 9.39 7.13
CA GLN A 130 -21.50 9.02 8.53
C GLN A 130 -20.18 8.84 9.30
N TYR A 131 -19.08 8.53 8.58
CA TYR A 131 -17.77 8.28 9.17
C TYR A 131 -16.79 9.45 8.99
N THR A 132 -17.29 10.65 8.67
CA THR A 132 -16.47 11.86 8.52
C THR A 132 -15.58 12.12 9.75
N ARG A 133 -16.05 11.79 10.96
CA ARG A 133 -15.26 11.92 12.20
C ARG A 133 -13.99 11.07 12.18
N ASN A 134 -14.07 9.85 11.63
CA ASN A 134 -12.94 8.95 11.52
C ASN A 134 -11.94 9.49 10.50
N THR A 135 -12.42 10.05 9.39
CA THR A 135 -11.57 10.76 8.41
C THR A 135 -10.80 11.92 9.04
N ILE A 136 -11.42 12.68 9.96
CA ILE A 136 -10.75 13.76 10.71
C ILE A 136 -9.62 13.18 11.59
N THR A 137 -9.86 12.05 12.26
CA THR A 137 -8.82 11.36 13.04
C THR A 137 -7.62 11.00 12.17
N GLY A 138 -7.85 10.39 11.00
CA GLY A 138 -6.79 10.06 10.03
C GLY A 138 -6.04 11.30 9.53
N ALA A 139 -6.78 12.36 9.22
CA ALA A 139 -6.23 13.61 8.72
C ALA A 139 -5.39 14.36 9.76
N SER A 140 -5.72 14.25 11.06
CA SER A 140 -5.02 14.99 12.12
C SER A 140 -3.53 14.66 12.28
N THR A 141 -3.08 13.54 11.71
CA THR A 141 -1.68 13.08 11.78
C THR A 141 -0.96 13.09 10.43
N ALA A 142 -1.62 13.54 9.36
CA ALA A 142 -1.10 13.47 8.00
C ALA A 142 -0.33 14.72 7.57
N ASP A 143 0.78 14.53 6.86
CA ASP A 143 1.58 15.61 6.24
C ASP A 143 1.10 15.93 4.81
N LEU A 144 0.39 14.98 4.19
CA LEU A 144 -0.08 15.00 2.80
C LEU A 144 -1.45 14.34 2.69
N ALA A 145 -2.36 14.95 1.93
CA ALA A 145 -3.64 14.34 1.58
C ALA A 145 -3.68 13.95 0.10
N LEU A 146 -4.05 12.70 -0.18
CA LEU A 146 -4.44 12.23 -1.52
C LEU A 146 -5.95 12.32 -1.62
N ILE A 147 -6.45 13.20 -2.47
CA ILE A 147 -7.87 13.36 -2.75
C ILE A 147 -8.20 12.55 -4.00
N LEU A 148 -8.90 11.43 -3.83
CA LEU A 148 -9.32 10.57 -4.93
C LEU A 148 -10.64 11.05 -5.53
N LEU A 149 -10.76 10.83 -6.83
CA LEU A 149 -11.93 11.14 -7.65
C LEU A 149 -12.17 10.01 -8.64
N ASP A 150 -13.39 9.49 -8.74
CA ASP A 150 -13.81 8.65 -9.87
C ASP A 150 -13.99 9.52 -11.12
N ALA A 151 -13.23 9.25 -12.19
CA ALA A 151 -13.23 10.01 -13.44
C ALA A 151 -14.62 10.14 -14.08
N ARG A 152 -15.52 9.17 -13.85
CA ARG A 152 -16.89 9.20 -14.37
C ARG A 152 -17.82 10.13 -13.60
N LYS A 153 -17.53 10.33 -12.31
CA LYS A 153 -18.39 11.09 -11.37
C LYS A 153 -17.90 12.52 -11.21
N GLY A 154 -16.60 12.77 -11.38
CA GLY A 154 -15.98 14.06 -11.13
C GLY A 154 -16.07 14.47 -9.66
N VAL A 155 -16.11 15.78 -9.39
CA VAL A 155 -16.08 16.32 -8.02
C VAL A 155 -17.44 16.18 -7.33
N LEU A 156 -17.48 15.39 -6.26
CA LEU A 156 -18.68 15.17 -5.45
C LEU A 156 -18.70 16.04 -4.18
N THR A 157 -19.84 16.05 -3.50
CA THR A 157 -20.01 16.74 -2.21
C THR A 157 -18.99 16.27 -1.18
N GLN A 158 -18.71 14.96 -1.11
CA GLN A 158 -17.70 14.40 -0.21
C GLN A 158 -16.29 14.83 -0.58
N THR A 159 -15.95 14.91 -1.87
CA THR A 159 -14.66 15.46 -2.31
C THR A 159 -14.47 16.88 -1.80
N ARG A 160 -15.48 17.74 -1.96
CA ARG A 160 -15.44 19.13 -1.48
C ARG A 160 -15.32 19.19 0.05
N ARG A 161 -16.10 18.38 0.76
CA ARG A 161 -16.08 18.27 2.23
C ARG A 161 -14.71 17.86 2.74
N HIS A 162 -14.12 16.80 2.18
CA HIS A 162 -12.79 16.33 2.58
C HIS A 162 -11.71 17.35 2.23
N SER A 163 -11.77 17.99 1.05
CA SER A 163 -10.84 19.07 0.68
C SER A 163 -10.86 20.22 1.69
N TYR A 164 -12.07 20.61 2.13
CA TYR A 164 -12.24 21.65 3.13
C TYR A 164 -11.69 21.23 4.51
N LEU A 165 -11.97 20.00 4.95
CA LEU A 165 -11.42 19.46 6.22
C LEU A 165 -9.90 19.39 6.21
N VAL A 166 -9.30 18.91 5.12
CA VAL A 166 -7.85 18.88 4.91
C VAL A 166 -7.25 20.28 5.04
N SER A 167 -7.89 21.28 4.44
CA SER A 167 -7.48 22.68 4.59
C SER A 167 -7.61 23.19 6.03
N LEU A 168 -8.70 22.88 6.72
CA LEU A 168 -8.91 23.30 8.12
C LEU A 168 -7.92 22.68 9.09
N LEU A 169 -7.49 21.44 8.82
CA LEU A 169 -6.51 20.73 9.64
C LEU A 169 -5.06 21.13 9.31
N GLY A 170 -4.86 22.10 8.41
CA GLY A 170 -3.55 22.65 8.09
C GLY A 170 -2.67 21.78 7.20
N ILE A 171 -3.23 20.76 6.54
CA ILE A 171 -2.52 19.93 5.58
C ILE A 171 -2.33 20.74 4.29
N ARG A 172 -1.10 21.25 4.08
CA ARG A 172 -0.79 22.15 2.95
C ARG A 172 -0.44 21.42 1.65
N ARG A 173 -0.09 20.14 1.74
CA ARG A 173 0.29 19.33 0.57
C ARG A 173 -0.90 18.46 0.20
N VAL A 174 -1.36 18.60 -1.03
CA VAL A 174 -2.50 17.86 -1.56
C VAL A 174 -2.14 17.32 -2.93
N VAL A 175 -2.45 16.05 -3.17
CA VAL A 175 -2.35 15.40 -4.48
C VAL A 175 -3.75 14.99 -4.89
N LEU A 176 -4.18 15.43 -6.07
CA LEU A 176 -5.42 14.98 -6.68
C LEU A 176 -5.15 13.71 -7.46
N VAL A 177 -5.92 12.66 -7.19
CA VAL A 177 -5.81 11.37 -7.87
C VAL A 177 -7.10 11.13 -8.65
N VAL A 178 -7.00 11.22 -9.98
CA VAL A 178 -8.12 10.88 -10.87
C VAL A 178 -8.05 9.38 -11.16
N ASN A 179 -8.98 8.63 -10.58
CA ASN A 179 -9.02 7.19 -10.62
C ASN A 179 -10.07 6.69 -11.64
N LYS A 180 -9.97 5.41 -12.02
CA LYS A 180 -10.86 4.73 -12.98
C LYS A 180 -10.85 5.35 -14.39
N MET A 181 -9.68 5.80 -14.82
CA MET A 181 -9.47 6.39 -16.15
C MET A 181 -9.73 5.41 -17.29
N ASP A 182 -9.56 4.10 -17.02
CA ASP A 182 -9.92 3.00 -17.92
C ASP A 182 -11.39 3.05 -18.33
N LEU A 183 -12.29 3.42 -17.41
CA LEU A 183 -13.73 3.47 -17.67
C LEU A 183 -14.17 4.69 -18.50
N VAL A 184 -13.29 5.67 -18.68
CA VAL A 184 -13.49 6.83 -19.56
C VAL A 184 -12.55 6.79 -20.77
N ALA A 185 -11.93 5.63 -21.04
CA ALA A 185 -10.99 5.40 -22.13
C ALA A 185 -9.86 6.44 -22.19
N TYR A 186 -9.43 6.95 -21.03
CA TYR A 186 -8.40 7.98 -20.92
C TYR A 186 -8.67 9.23 -21.79
N SER A 187 -9.93 9.61 -21.95
CA SER A 187 -10.32 10.79 -22.73
C SER A 187 -9.69 12.08 -22.19
N GLU A 188 -8.99 12.83 -23.05
CA GLU A 188 -8.32 14.11 -22.74
C GLU A 188 -9.13 15.37 -23.10
N ARG A 189 -10.39 15.19 -23.52
CA ARG A 189 -11.27 16.30 -23.97
C ARG A 189 -11.66 17.28 -22.87
#